data_AF-A0A6P5EVQ7-F1
#
_entry.id   AF-A0A6P5EVQ7-F1
#
_cell.length_a   1.000
_cell.length_b   1.000
_cell.length_c   1.000
_cell.angle_alpha   90.00
_cell.angle_beta   90.00
_cell.angle_gamma   90.00
#
_symmetry.space_group_name_H-M   'P 1'
#
loop_
_entity.id
_entity.type
_entity.pdbx_description
1 polymer ?
#
loop_
_entity_poly.entity_id
_entity_poly.type
_entity_poly.pdbx_seq_one_letter_code
_entity_poly.pdbx_strand_id
1 'polypeptide(L)'
;MAAAESKEVQGGLEWRVKVPEGSTAKMESEAAAFERAAAWLVGCMVMVRMKVVGTATRVWRIGADDPRKVMHGLKVGLALTLVSLFYYTRPLYDGVGRAAMWAIMTVVVVFEYTVGGCLYKGFNRATATLSAGALAIGVHWIAAKSGHKVEPVILGASVFLLASTATFSRFIPTVKARFDYGVTIFILTYSLVAVSGYRVEQLLTLAQQRLSTIAIGICICLLVCVLICPVWAGQELHLLIVRNMEKLADSLEGSVEDYFTEDRIADPKSTSPSQKSQGYKCVLNSKASEDSQANLARWEPAHGRFGFRHPWSQYQKVGAAMRYCAYCIEALSGCINSEIQAPESIKKHLSDVCMRLSSQCSMVLKDMSSSIKAMRRSQGIDLLVADMNEAVQDLQSALKALPSQLIQGTASPQREAASDEKHSISVTATLPLMEALPLITVASLLIEISSRIEGAVNAVETLARLAKFDDPTDDEKSEKMNNISNSEKVLQEV
;
A
#
# COMPACT_ATOMS: atom_id res chain seq x y z
N MET A 1 71.02 -9.27 -50.01
CA MET A 1 70.18 -8.85 -51.16
C MET A 1 68.77 -8.63 -50.65
N ALA A 2 68.28 -7.38 -50.71
CA ALA A 2 66.90 -6.85 -50.57
C ALA A 2 66.07 -7.31 -49.34
N ALA A 3 65.21 -6.51 -48.71
CA ALA A 3 64.46 -5.33 -49.15
C ALA A 3 64.16 -4.39 -47.95
N ALA A 4 63.72 -3.18 -48.30
CA ALA A 4 63.59 -2.01 -47.45
C ALA A 4 62.34 -1.98 -46.55
N GLU A 5 62.48 -1.32 -45.40
CA GLU A 5 61.38 -0.71 -44.63
C GLU A 5 61.87 0.62 -44.04
N SER A 6 61.10 1.68 -44.25
CA SER A 6 61.43 3.07 -43.92
C SER A 6 60.92 3.47 -42.53
N LYS A 7 61.76 4.12 -41.71
CA LYS A 7 61.39 4.74 -40.43
C LYS A 7 62.05 6.10 -40.23
N GLU A 8 61.23 7.05 -39.76
CA GLU A 8 61.45 8.24 -38.92
C GLU A 8 62.74 9.08 -39.01
N VAL A 9 62.56 10.40 -39.16
CA VAL A 9 63.46 11.42 -38.57
C VAL A 9 62.64 12.57 -37.98
N GLN A 10 63.06 12.92 -36.76
CA GLN A 10 62.61 13.95 -35.82
C GLN A 10 63.42 15.25 -36.04
N GLY A 11 62.86 16.42 -35.76
CA GLY A 11 63.67 17.59 -35.39
C GLY A 11 63.12 18.99 -35.71
N GLY A 12 63.12 19.86 -34.70
CA GLY A 12 63.46 21.29 -34.86
C GLY A 12 62.36 22.32 -34.57
N LEU A 13 62.58 23.13 -33.54
CA LEU A 13 61.75 24.26 -33.06
C LEU A 13 61.69 25.46 -34.01
N GLU A 14 60.59 26.23 -33.95
CA GLU A 14 60.50 27.67 -33.65
C GLU A 14 59.21 28.27 -34.22
N TRP A 15 58.27 28.74 -33.39
CA TRP A 15 57.28 29.74 -33.83
C TRP A 15 57.00 30.81 -32.77
N ARG A 16 57.63 31.96 -33.03
CA ARG A 16 57.39 33.36 -32.66
C ARG A 16 56.10 33.71 -31.88
N VAL A 17 56.28 34.35 -30.72
CA VAL A 17 55.27 35.02 -29.90
C VAL A 17 54.71 36.26 -30.61
N LYS A 18 53.37 36.39 -30.67
CA LYS A 18 52.66 37.66 -30.89
C LYS A 18 52.01 38.08 -29.59
N VAL A 19 52.48 39.18 -29.00
CA VAL A 19 51.82 39.86 -27.89
C VAL A 19 50.78 40.82 -28.48
N PRO A 20 49.49 40.76 -28.10
CA PRO A 20 48.54 41.82 -28.41
C PRO A 20 48.74 42.98 -27.42
N GLU A 21 49.18 44.12 -27.92
CA GLU A 21 49.04 45.42 -27.25
C GLU A 21 47.56 45.81 -27.17
N GLY A 22 47.14 46.35 -26.01
CA GLY A 22 45.79 46.90 -25.84
C GLY A 22 45.06 46.41 -24.59
N SER A 23 45.71 46.45 -23.42
CA SER A 23 45.02 46.38 -22.13
C SER A 23 44.18 47.65 -21.94
N THR A 24 42.91 47.61 -22.36
CA THR A 24 41.87 48.39 -21.68
C THR A 24 41.31 47.49 -20.60
N ALA A 25 41.96 47.48 -19.44
CA ALA A 25 41.35 46.98 -18.22
C ALA A 25 40.13 47.87 -17.94
N LYS A 26 38.97 47.44 -18.46
CA LYS A 26 37.68 47.96 -18.05
C LYS A 26 37.56 47.55 -16.58
N MET A 27 37.97 48.43 -15.65
CA MET A 27 37.65 48.26 -14.24
C MET A 27 36.13 48.13 -14.19
N GLU A 28 35.63 46.91 -14.01
CA GLU A 28 34.25 46.70 -13.62
C GLU A 28 34.09 47.50 -12.33
N SER A 29 33.33 48.60 -12.41
CA SER A 29 32.97 49.41 -11.26
C SER A 29 32.49 48.48 -10.15
N GLU A 30 33.06 48.59 -8.96
CA GLU A 30 32.65 47.80 -7.78
C GLU A 30 31.13 47.89 -7.56
N ALA A 31 30.49 48.99 -7.98
CA ALA A 31 29.05 49.15 -7.96
C ALA A 31 28.30 48.18 -8.90
N ALA A 32 28.85 47.88 -10.08
CA ALA A 32 28.25 46.92 -11.02
C ALA A 32 28.41 45.47 -10.53
N ALA A 33 29.51 45.15 -9.85
CA ALA A 33 29.68 43.87 -9.16
C ALA A 33 28.71 43.73 -7.97
N PHE A 34 28.52 44.82 -7.21
CA PHE A 34 27.57 44.87 -6.11
C PHE A 34 26.11 44.75 -6.57
N GLU A 35 25.72 45.40 -7.66
CA GLU A 35 24.38 45.26 -8.25
C GLU A 35 24.11 43.85 -8.75
N ARG A 36 25.09 43.19 -9.40
CA ARG A 36 24.97 41.78 -9.80
C ARG A 36 24.86 40.85 -8.60
N ALA A 37 25.64 41.10 -7.54
CA ALA A 37 25.57 40.33 -6.30
C ALA A 37 24.21 40.52 -5.58
N ALA A 38 23.69 41.75 -5.54
CA ALA A 38 22.38 42.06 -4.99
C ALA A 38 21.25 41.41 -5.81
N ALA A 39 21.30 41.48 -7.15
CA ALA A 39 20.35 40.82 -8.04
C ALA A 39 20.38 39.29 -7.88
N TRP A 40 21.58 38.71 -7.73
CA TRP A 40 21.75 37.28 -7.45
C TRP A 40 21.17 36.88 -6.09
N LEU A 41 21.40 37.68 -5.04
CA LEU A 41 20.80 37.46 -3.70
C LEU A 41 19.28 37.56 -3.72
N VAL A 42 18.72 38.54 -4.43
CA VAL A 42 17.27 38.68 -4.62
C VAL A 42 16.71 37.49 -5.40
N GLY A 43 17.39 37.04 -6.46
CA GLY A 43 17.02 35.83 -7.21
C GLY A 43 17.03 34.58 -6.32
N CYS A 44 18.04 34.41 -5.48
CA CYS A 44 18.12 33.35 -4.48
C CYS A 44 16.97 33.43 -3.46
N MET A 45 16.65 34.62 -2.93
CA MET A 45 15.52 34.81 -2.01
C MET A 45 14.17 34.51 -2.66
N VAL A 46 13.95 34.92 -3.91
CA VAL A 46 12.72 34.61 -4.67
C VAL A 46 12.61 33.11 -4.91
N MET A 47 13.72 32.44 -5.28
CA MET A 47 13.74 30.99 -5.49
C MET A 47 13.44 30.22 -4.19
N VAL A 48 14.01 30.66 -3.06
CA VAL A 48 13.71 30.10 -1.73
C VAL A 48 12.23 30.32 -1.40
N ARG A 49 11.69 31.53 -1.60
CA ARG A 49 10.26 31.80 -1.38
C ARG A 49 9.36 30.94 -2.24
N MET A 50 9.64 30.79 -3.54
CA MET A 50 8.86 29.93 -4.42
C MET A 50 8.90 28.46 -4.00
N LYS A 51 10.07 27.96 -3.56
CA LYS A 51 10.19 26.62 -2.99
C LYS A 51 9.37 26.48 -1.71
N VAL A 52 9.43 27.46 -0.80
CA VAL A 52 8.66 27.46 0.46
C VAL A 52 7.16 27.53 0.20
N VAL A 53 6.69 28.36 -0.74
CA VAL A 53 5.28 28.45 -1.11
C VAL A 53 4.82 27.15 -1.78
N GLY A 54 5.64 26.56 -2.65
CA GLY A 54 5.35 25.28 -3.29
C GLY A 54 5.25 24.13 -2.27
N THR A 55 6.16 24.07 -1.29
CA THR A 55 6.09 23.09 -0.20
C THR A 55 4.90 23.34 0.71
N ALA A 56 4.62 24.60 1.08
CA ALA A 56 3.46 24.97 1.89
C ALA A 56 2.14 24.57 1.21
N THR A 57 2.01 24.81 -0.10
CA THR A 57 0.84 24.41 -0.89
C THR A 57 0.67 22.89 -0.90
N ARG A 58 1.77 22.13 -1.00
CA ARG A 58 1.74 20.67 -0.94
C ARG A 58 1.34 20.18 0.46
N VAL A 59 1.89 20.76 1.53
CA VAL A 59 1.52 20.44 2.91
C VAL A 59 0.06 20.75 3.19
N TRP A 60 -0.42 21.91 2.72
CA TRP A 60 -1.83 22.29 2.80
C TRP A 60 -2.72 21.26 2.12
N ARG A 61 -2.36 20.84 0.90
CA ARG A 61 -3.11 19.81 0.17
C ARG A 61 -3.13 18.47 0.93
N ILE A 62 -2.00 18.03 1.47
CA ILE A 62 -1.94 16.79 2.28
C ILE A 62 -2.86 16.85 3.50
N GLY A 63 -2.92 18.02 4.16
CA GLY A 63 -3.80 18.22 5.32
C GLY A 63 -5.27 18.36 4.96
N ALA A 64 -5.57 19.03 3.84
CA ALA A 64 -6.94 19.20 3.34
C ALA A 64 -7.53 17.90 2.80
N ASP A 65 -6.73 17.08 2.12
CA ASP A 65 -7.16 15.80 1.54
C ASP A 65 -7.43 14.73 2.62
N ASP A 66 -6.72 14.80 3.76
CA ASP A 66 -6.89 13.85 4.86
C ASP A 66 -6.72 14.53 6.23
N PRO A 67 -7.80 15.14 6.78
CA PRO A 67 -7.74 15.89 8.04
C PRO A 67 -7.32 15.03 9.23
N ARG A 68 -7.45 13.70 9.12
CA ARG A 68 -7.04 12.75 10.16
C ARG A 68 -5.53 12.75 10.37
N LYS A 69 -4.73 13.04 9.33
CA LYS A 69 -3.27 13.18 9.45
C LYS A 69 -2.88 14.44 10.24
N VAL A 70 -3.59 15.54 10.04
CA VAL A 70 -3.40 16.78 10.82
C VAL A 70 -3.74 16.52 12.28
N MET A 71 -4.88 15.88 12.52
CA MET A 71 -5.30 15.49 13.86
C MET A 71 -4.29 14.56 14.53
N HIS A 72 -3.72 13.58 13.82
CA HIS A 72 -2.65 12.74 14.34
C HIS A 72 -1.42 13.55 14.77
N GLY A 73 -0.96 14.50 13.95
CA GLY A 73 0.15 15.40 14.32
C GLY A 73 -0.15 16.20 15.60
N LEU A 74 -1.37 16.72 15.72
CA LEU A 74 -1.82 17.43 16.92
C LEU A 74 -1.84 16.53 18.16
N LYS A 75 -2.29 15.27 18.01
CA LYS A 75 -2.29 14.28 19.10
C LYS A 75 -0.87 13.97 19.59
N VAL A 76 0.08 13.77 18.68
CA VAL A 76 1.48 13.52 19.05
C VAL A 76 2.03 14.72 19.83
N GLY A 77 1.77 15.94 19.34
CA GLY A 77 2.14 17.17 20.04
C GLY A 77 1.54 17.24 21.44
N LEU A 78 0.23 16.99 21.57
CA LEU A 78 -0.45 16.97 22.86
C LEU A 78 0.12 15.91 23.81
N ALA A 79 0.38 14.69 23.34
CA ALA A 79 0.97 13.64 24.16
C ALA A 79 2.35 14.04 24.69
N LEU A 80 3.18 14.66 23.86
CA LEU A 80 4.49 15.20 24.26
C LEU A 80 4.36 16.34 25.26
N THR A 81 3.41 17.26 25.05
CA THR A 81 3.13 18.34 26.00
C THR A 81 2.65 17.80 27.34
N LEU A 82 1.73 16.83 27.35
CA LEU A 82 1.22 16.20 28.57
C LEU A 82 2.32 15.47 29.35
N VAL A 83 3.15 14.69 28.66
CA VAL A 83 4.33 14.05 29.28
C VAL A 83 5.28 15.10 29.84
N SER A 84 5.59 16.15 29.08
CA SER A 84 6.52 17.20 29.53
C SER A 84 5.97 17.95 30.74
N LEU A 85 4.69 18.33 30.71
CA LEU A 85 4.00 18.99 31.81
C LEU A 85 3.98 18.12 33.07
N PHE A 86 3.75 16.81 32.92
CA PHE A 86 3.82 15.85 34.02
C PHE A 86 5.17 15.91 34.75
N TYR A 87 6.28 16.08 34.02
CA TYR A 87 7.63 16.21 34.60
C TYR A 87 7.97 17.59 35.15
N TYR A 88 7.33 18.66 34.66
CA TYR A 88 7.56 20.00 35.20
C TYR A 88 6.91 20.22 36.56
N THR A 89 6.03 19.32 37.02
CA THR A 89 5.46 19.39 38.37
C THR A 89 6.50 18.95 39.43
N ARG A 90 6.86 19.89 40.33
CA ARG A 90 7.92 19.75 41.36
C ARG A 90 7.94 18.42 42.13
N PRO A 91 6.81 17.88 42.64
CA PRO A 91 6.82 16.65 43.45
C PRO A 91 7.31 15.41 42.69
N LEU A 92 7.21 15.41 41.35
CA LEU A 92 7.54 14.26 40.50
C LEU A 92 8.90 14.40 39.82
N TYR A 93 9.39 15.63 39.65
CA TYR A 93 10.76 15.89 39.20
C TYR A 93 11.80 15.35 40.20
N ASP A 94 11.58 15.52 41.50
CA ASP A 94 12.49 15.04 42.55
C ASP A 94 12.52 13.50 42.64
N GLY A 95 11.43 12.82 42.29
CA GLY A 95 11.35 11.35 42.29
C GLY A 95 11.89 10.66 41.03
N VAL A 96 11.90 11.36 39.88
CA VAL A 96 12.06 10.70 38.56
C VAL A 96 12.86 11.50 37.52
N GLY A 97 13.35 12.70 37.85
CA GLY A 97 13.89 13.69 36.89
C GLY A 97 14.98 13.19 35.93
N ARG A 98 15.88 12.29 36.36
CA ARG A 98 16.90 11.69 35.47
C ARG A 98 16.33 10.68 34.46
N ALA A 99 15.14 10.15 34.68
CA ALA A 99 14.48 9.17 33.81
C ALA A 99 13.42 9.79 32.87
N ALA A 100 13.19 11.11 32.92
CA ALA A 100 12.21 11.81 32.09
C ALA A 100 12.43 11.63 30.57
N MET A 101 13.70 11.54 30.14
CA MET A 101 14.06 11.25 28.75
C MET A 101 13.41 9.95 28.24
N TRP A 102 13.27 8.93 29.09
CA TRP A 102 12.66 7.65 28.72
C TRP A 102 11.18 7.77 28.41
N ALA A 103 10.44 8.62 29.13
CA ALA A 103 9.02 8.85 28.85
C ALA A 103 8.83 9.59 27.53
N ILE A 104 9.61 10.65 27.28
CA ILE A 104 9.54 11.42 26.03
C ILE A 104 9.91 10.52 24.84
N MET A 105 11.02 9.78 24.94
CA MET A 105 11.40 8.79 23.91
C MET A 105 10.34 7.71 23.74
N THR A 106 9.64 7.32 24.81
CA THR A 106 8.53 6.36 24.71
C THR A 106 7.41 6.93 23.88
N VAL A 107 6.98 8.18 24.12
CA VAL A 107 5.93 8.81 23.30
C VAL A 107 6.35 8.85 21.85
N VAL A 108 7.55 9.38 21.54
CA VAL A 108 8.02 9.51 20.16
C VAL A 108 8.06 8.18 19.42
N VAL A 109 8.42 7.09 20.09
CA VAL A 109 8.62 5.78 19.45
C VAL A 109 7.35 4.93 19.42
N VAL A 110 6.49 5.04 20.44
CA VAL A 110 5.28 4.22 20.61
C VAL A 110 4.07 4.85 19.93
N PHE A 111 3.99 6.18 19.87
CA PHE A 111 2.85 6.85 19.26
C PHE A 111 2.82 6.56 17.75
N GLU A 112 1.67 6.08 17.30
CA GLU A 112 1.42 5.56 15.96
C GLU A 112 0.12 6.15 15.41
N TYR A 113 -0.06 6.03 14.10
CA TYR A 113 -1.23 6.60 13.43
C TYR A 113 -2.55 5.99 13.93
N THR A 114 -2.57 4.67 14.15
CA THR A 114 -3.75 3.92 14.59
C THR A 114 -3.67 3.54 16.06
N VAL A 115 -4.83 3.37 16.70
CA VAL A 115 -4.95 2.91 18.09
C VAL A 115 -4.30 1.52 18.24
N GLY A 116 -4.55 0.60 17.31
CA GLY A 116 -3.91 -0.71 17.27
C GLY A 116 -2.39 -0.64 17.18
N GLY A 117 -1.84 0.31 16.41
CA GLY A 117 -0.40 0.60 16.34
C GLY A 117 0.20 1.00 17.69
N CYS A 118 -0.47 1.93 18.39
CA CYS A 118 -0.06 2.37 19.72
C CYS A 118 -0.13 1.27 20.76
N LEU A 119 -1.20 0.46 20.75
CA LEU A 119 -1.35 -0.69 21.65
C LEU A 119 -0.28 -1.75 21.38
N TYR A 120 -0.07 -2.10 20.10
CA TYR A 120 0.96 -3.04 19.66
C TYR A 120 2.37 -2.60 20.12
N LYS A 121 2.76 -1.36 19.82
CA LYS A 121 4.08 -0.85 20.22
C LYS A 121 4.17 -0.65 21.73
N GLY A 122 3.13 -0.17 22.39
CA GLY A 122 3.11 0.02 23.83
C GLY A 122 3.32 -1.30 24.57
N PHE A 123 2.53 -2.32 24.21
CA PHE A 123 2.64 -3.66 24.80
C PHE A 123 4.01 -4.28 24.52
N ASN A 124 4.48 -4.26 23.27
CA ASN A 124 5.80 -4.80 22.92
C ASN A 124 6.94 -4.06 23.60
N ARG A 125 6.82 -2.75 23.82
CA ARG A 125 7.83 -1.99 24.59
C ARG A 125 7.86 -2.45 26.04
N ALA A 126 6.70 -2.55 26.68
CA ALA A 126 6.60 -2.98 28.07
C ALA A 126 7.18 -4.40 28.26
N THR A 127 6.77 -5.36 27.44
CA THR A 127 7.25 -6.74 27.53
C THR A 127 8.74 -6.89 27.20
N ALA A 128 9.24 -6.17 26.20
CA ALA A 128 10.65 -6.17 25.85
C ALA A 128 11.52 -5.53 26.94
N THR A 129 11.10 -4.42 27.52
CA THR A 129 11.84 -3.76 28.61
C THR A 129 11.85 -4.61 29.88
N LEU A 130 10.71 -5.24 30.23
CA LEU A 130 10.62 -6.14 31.39
C LEU A 130 11.52 -7.36 31.21
N SER A 131 11.43 -8.04 30.06
CA SER A 131 12.23 -9.24 29.80
C SER A 131 13.73 -8.92 29.70
N ALA A 132 14.11 -7.82 29.03
CA ALA A 132 15.49 -7.36 28.98
C ALA A 132 16.04 -6.98 30.37
N GLY A 133 15.24 -6.28 31.19
CA GLY A 133 15.62 -5.91 32.54
C GLY A 133 15.82 -7.14 33.44
N ALA A 134 14.88 -8.08 33.41
CA ALA A 134 14.96 -9.32 34.18
C ALA A 134 16.20 -10.16 33.80
N LEU A 135 16.45 -10.33 32.50
CA LEU A 135 17.64 -11.04 32.01
C LEU A 135 18.93 -10.31 32.39
N ALA A 136 18.97 -8.98 32.28
CA ALA A 136 20.14 -8.20 32.66
C ALA A 136 20.47 -8.32 34.15
N ILE A 137 19.45 -8.32 35.03
CA ILE A 137 19.63 -8.56 36.47
C ILE A 137 20.19 -9.97 36.72
N GLY A 138 19.64 -10.99 36.04
CA GLY A 138 20.12 -12.37 36.15
C GLY A 138 21.58 -12.54 35.73
N VAL A 139 21.95 -11.97 34.58
CA VAL A 139 23.33 -12.00 34.09
C VAL A 139 24.27 -11.21 35.00
N HIS A 140 23.86 -10.04 35.48
CA HIS A 140 24.65 -9.25 36.42
C HIS A 140 24.89 -10.01 37.73
N TRP A 141 23.89 -10.73 38.24
CA TRP A 141 24.04 -11.55 39.45
C TRP A 141 25.05 -12.69 39.25
N ILE A 142 25.06 -13.33 38.07
CA ILE A 142 26.05 -14.37 37.71
C ILE A 142 27.46 -13.75 37.58
N ALA A 143 27.56 -12.59 36.92
CA ALA A 143 28.82 -11.91 36.67
C ALA A 143 29.46 -11.41 37.98
N ALA A 144 28.66 -10.84 38.89
CA ALA A 144 29.11 -10.36 40.19
C ALA A 144 29.69 -11.48 41.08
N LYS A 145 29.17 -12.72 40.97
CA LYS A 145 29.71 -13.89 41.67
C LYS A 145 31.02 -14.43 41.08
N SER A 146 31.38 -14.02 39.87
CA SER A 146 32.53 -14.56 39.13
C SER A 146 33.83 -13.76 39.35
N GLY A 147 33.77 -12.67 40.13
CA GLY A 147 34.91 -11.81 40.45
C GLY A 147 35.17 -10.69 39.42
N HIS A 148 35.75 -9.58 39.90
CA HIS A 148 35.86 -8.31 39.16
C HIS A 148 36.59 -8.38 37.80
N LYS A 149 37.54 -9.31 37.62
CA LYS A 149 38.25 -9.45 36.33
C LYS A 149 37.40 -10.15 35.27
N VAL A 150 36.50 -11.05 35.68
CA VAL A 150 35.71 -11.91 34.79
C VAL A 150 34.33 -11.30 34.53
N GLU A 151 33.81 -10.51 35.47
CA GLU A 151 32.56 -9.77 35.36
C GLU A 151 32.36 -9.01 34.04
N PRO A 152 33.29 -8.12 33.59
CA PRO A 152 33.11 -7.40 32.32
C PRO A 152 33.17 -8.32 31.11
N VAL A 153 33.90 -9.44 31.19
CA VAL A 153 33.97 -10.45 30.12
C VAL A 153 32.63 -11.18 29.98
N ILE A 154 32.01 -11.57 31.09
CA ILE A 154 30.69 -12.20 31.11
C ILE A 154 29.63 -11.25 30.57
N LEU A 155 29.62 -9.99 31.03
CA LEU A 155 28.69 -8.97 30.54
C LEU A 155 28.86 -8.75 29.03
N GLY A 156 30.09 -8.57 28.55
CA GLY A 156 30.38 -8.42 27.13
C GLY A 156 29.94 -9.62 26.28
N ALA A 157 30.27 -10.85 26.72
CA ALA A 157 29.86 -12.08 26.04
C ALA A 157 28.33 -12.22 26.01
N SER A 158 27.63 -11.86 27.09
CA SER A 158 26.18 -11.93 27.16
C SER A 158 25.51 -10.94 26.18
N VAL A 159 26.02 -9.72 26.05
CA VAL A 159 25.53 -8.71 25.09
C VAL A 159 25.73 -9.23 23.67
N PHE A 160 26.91 -9.76 23.36
CA PHE A 160 27.19 -10.36 22.05
C PHE A 160 26.21 -11.49 21.72
N LEU A 161 26.04 -12.46 22.62
CA LEU A 161 25.17 -13.62 22.38
C LEU A 161 23.70 -13.24 22.27
N LEU A 162 23.18 -12.43 23.20
CA LEU A 162 21.77 -12.05 23.21
C LEU A 162 21.43 -11.09 22.07
N ALA A 163 22.29 -10.11 21.77
CA ALA A 163 22.08 -9.23 20.63
C ALA A 163 22.13 -9.99 19.30
N SER A 164 23.08 -10.93 19.13
CA SER A 164 23.17 -11.75 17.92
C SER A 164 21.95 -12.66 17.77
N THR A 165 21.55 -13.35 18.83
CA THR A 165 20.39 -14.25 18.83
C THR A 165 19.09 -13.49 18.57
N ALA A 166 18.88 -12.37 19.26
CA ALA A 166 17.72 -11.51 19.07
C ALA A 166 17.70 -10.93 17.65
N THR A 167 18.84 -10.47 17.12
CA THR A 167 18.92 -9.97 15.74
C THR A 167 18.62 -11.06 14.73
N PHE A 168 19.15 -12.27 14.92
CA PHE A 168 18.88 -13.42 14.05
C PHE A 168 17.40 -13.79 14.04
N SER A 169 16.73 -13.72 15.20
CA SER A 169 15.29 -14.01 15.31
C SER A 169 14.42 -13.13 14.39
N ARG A 170 14.88 -11.92 14.02
CA ARG A 170 14.18 -11.01 13.10
C ARG A 170 14.13 -11.50 11.66
N PHE A 171 14.95 -12.48 11.28
CA PHE A 171 14.87 -13.12 9.97
C PHE A 171 13.78 -14.18 9.90
N ILE A 172 13.26 -14.63 11.05
CA ILE A 172 12.13 -15.55 11.10
C ILE A 172 10.85 -14.76 10.78
N PRO A 173 10.11 -15.07 9.70
CA PRO A 173 8.98 -14.26 9.24
C PRO A 173 7.89 -14.05 10.30
N THR A 174 7.62 -15.07 11.13
CA THR A 174 6.62 -15.00 12.21
C THR A 174 7.03 -14.02 13.31
N VAL A 175 8.31 -14.03 13.70
CA VAL A 175 8.86 -13.08 14.69
C VAL A 175 8.90 -11.68 14.09
N LYS A 176 9.33 -11.54 12.84
CA LYS A 176 9.36 -10.25 12.14
C LYS A 176 7.98 -9.60 12.07
N ALA A 177 6.96 -10.36 11.70
CA ALA A 177 5.61 -9.82 11.57
C ALA A 177 4.99 -9.40 12.92
N ARG A 178 5.39 -10.03 14.04
CA ARG A 178 4.72 -9.87 15.34
C ARG A 178 5.52 -9.12 16.39
N PHE A 179 6.85 -9.14 16.31
CA PHE A 179 7.71 -8.73 17.40
C PHE A 179 8.94 -7.93 16.95
N ASP A 180 9.08 -7.57 15.66
CA ASP A 180 10.26 -6.85 15.16
C ASP A 180 10.59 -5.61 16.00
N TYR A 181 9.57 -4.81 16.34
CA TYR A 181 9.71 -3.67 17.24
C TYR A 181 10.16 -4.09 18.66
N GLY A 182 9.51 -5.10 19.25
CA GLY A 182 9.84 -5.60 20.58
C GLY A 182 11.27 -6.14 20.67
N VAL A 183 11.73 -6.85 19.63
CA VAL A 183 13.11 -7.35 19.52
C VAL A 183 14.11 -6.19 19.47
N THR A 184 13.84 -5.13 18.70
CA THR A 184 14.70 -3.93 18.71
C THR A 184 14.80 -3.32 20.11
N ILE A 185 13.66 -3.13 20.78
CA ILE A 185 13.61 -2.56 22.13
C ILE A 185 14.32 -3.48 23.14
N PHE A 186 14.18 -4.79 23.00
CA PHE A 186 14.86 -5.77 23.84
C PHE A 186 16.38 -5.63 23.72
N ILE A 187 16.92 -5.63 22.49
CA ILE A 187 18.36 -5.47 22.24
C ILE A 187 18.86 -4.16 22.82
N LEU A 188 18.17 -3.05 22.53
CA LEU A 188 18.55 -1.72 23.01
C LEU A 188 18.54 -1.66 24.54
N THR A 189 17.48 -2.15 25.17
CA THR A 189 17.31 -2.11 26.64
C THR A 189 18.34 -2.99 27.32
N TYR A 190 18.49 -4.24 26.86
CA TYR A 190 19.44 -5.18 27.44
C TYR A 190 20.87 -4.64 27.34
N SER A 191 21.27 -4.17 26.16
CA SER A 191 22.62 -3.64 25.93
C SER A 191 22.89 -2.42 26.80
N LEU A 192 21.92 -1.51 26.91
CA LEU A 192 22.07 -0.33 27.76
C LEU A 192 22.15 -0.71 29.25
N VAL A 193 21.30 -1.62 29.74
CA VAL A 193 21.30 -2.04 31.14
C VAL A 193 22.56 -2.82 31.48
N ALA A 194 23.01 -3.73 30.61
CA ALA A 194 24.25 -4.48 30.82
C ALA A 194 25.48 -3.58 30.89
N VAL A 195 25.58 -2.57 30.00
CA VAL A 195 26.71 -1.61 30.00
C VAL A 195 26.60 -0.62 31.15
N SER A 196 25.40 -0.12 31.47
CA SER A 196 25.20 0.84 32.56
C SER A 196 25.33 0.19 33.95
N GLY A 197 24.96 -1.09 34.06
CA GLY A 197 24.97 -1.84 35.32
C GLY A 197 26.36 -2.04 35.90
N TYR A 198 27.37 -2.17 35.04
CA TYR A 198 28.77 -2.20 35.46
C TYR A 198 29.22 -0.93 36.22
N ARG A 199 28.52 0.21 36.05
CA ARG A 199 28.91 1.49 36.64
C ARG A 199 28.05 1.94 37.82
N VAL A 200 26.93 1.27 38.11
CA VAL A 200 25.93 1.75 39.08
C VAL A 200 25.48 0.61 39.99
N GLU A 201 25.87 0.66 41.27
CA GLU A 201 25.56 -0.37 42.26
C GLU A 201 24.05 -0.53 42.55
N GLN A 202 23.23 0.50 42.28
CA GLN A 202 21.78 0.48 42.48
C GLN A 202 20.99 0.24 41.18
N LEU A 203 21.22 -0.91 40.55
CA LEU A 203 20.53 -1.32 39.32
C LEU A 203 19.01 -1.42 39.45
N LEU A 204 18.50 -1.88 40.60
CA LEU A 204 17.08 -2.13 40.80
C LEU A 204 16.25 -0.83 40.87
N THR A 205 16.73 0.17 41.60
CA THR A 205 16.03 1.46 41.74
C THR A 205 16.02 2.21 40.41
N LEU A 206 17.14 2.18 39.68
CA LEU A 206 17.26 2.76 38.35
C LEU A 206 16.36 2.04 37.33
N ALA A 207 16.25 0.72 37.40
CA ALA A 207 15.34 -0.06 36.56
C ALA A 207 13.86 0.23 36.87
N GLN A 208 13.49 0.30 38.15
CA GLN A 208 12.14 0.63 38.59
C GLN A 208 11.71 2.03 38.13
N GLN A 209 12.60 3.03 38.24
CA GLN A 209 12.36 4.37 37.72
C GLN A 209 12.16 4.38 36.20
N ARG A 210 12.97 3.65 35.44
CA ARG A 210 12.80 3.56 33.97
C ARG A 210 11.51 2.86 33.58
N LEU A 211 11.15 1.81 34.30
CA LEU A 211 9.91 1.07 34.02
C LEU A 211 8.68 1.96 34.28
N SER A 212 8.66 2.68 35.39
CA SER A 212 7.54 3.56 35.74
C SER A 212 7.40 4.72 34.74
N THR A 213 8.50 5.33 34.29
CA THR A 213 8.44 6.39 33.26
C THR A 213 7.98 5.89 31.90
N ILE A 214 8.44 4.70 31.48
CA ILE A 214 7.96 4.06 30.26
C ILE A 214 6.47 3.76 30.37
N ALA A 215 6.00 3.24 31.51
CA ALA A 215 4.59 2.96 31.76
C ALA A 215 3.73 4.24 31.68
N ILE A 216 4.17 5.34 32.30
CA ILE A 216 3.50 6.66 32.21
C ILE A 216 3.43 7.14 30.76
N GLY A 217 4.54 7.05 30.02
CA GLY A 217 4.59 7.41 28.61
C GLY A 217 3.61 6.61 27.75
N ILE A 218 3.54 5.28 27.95
CA ILE A 218 2.57 4.40 27.26
C ILE A 218 1.14 4.81 27.63
N CYS A 219 0.85 5.03 28.91
CA CYS A 219 -0.49 5.41 29.38
C CYS A 219 -0.97 6.71 28.73
N ILE A 220 -0.12 7.75 28.69
CA ILE A 220 -0.46 9.03 28.06
C ILE A 220 -0.68 8.84 26.55
N CYS A 221 0.17 8.05 25.86
CA CYS A 221 -0.04 7.75 24.45
C CYS A 221 -1.41 7.12 24.20
N LEU A 222 -1.76 6.09 24.97
CA LEU A 222 -3.02 5.37 24.81
C LEU A 222 -4.24 6.25 25.12
N LEU A 223 -4.19 7.04 26.21
CA LEU A 223 -5.25 7.97 26.55
C LEU A 223 -5.50 8.98 25.43
N VAL A 224 -4.45 9.61 24.91
CA VAL A 224 -4.57 10.58 23.81
C VAL A 224 -5.09 9.91 22.53
N CYS A 225 -4.59 8.72 22.20
CA CYS A 225 -5.00 8.01 20.98
C CYS A 225 -6.46 7.57 20.98
N VAL A 226 -6.94 7.07 22.12
CA VAL A 226 -8.29 6.53 22.26
C VAL A 226 -9.32 7.64 22.45
N LEU A 227 -9.01 8.67 23.24
CA LEU A 227 -9.97 9.72 23.60
C LEU A 227 -10.11 10.83 22.55
N ILE A 228 -9.06 11.10 21.77
CA ILE A 228 -9.06 12.20 20.80
C ILE A 228 -9.16 11.63 19.39
N CYS A 229 -10.35 11.75 18.77
CA CYS A 229 -10.63 11.38 17.38
C CYS A 229 -9.98 10.04 16.95
N PRO A 230 -10.31 8.89 17.58
CA PRO A 230 -9.58 7.64 17.40
C PRO A 230 -9.55 7.20 15.94
N VAL A 231 -8.40 6.72 15.49
CA VAL A 231 -8.21 6.13 14.17
C VAL A 231 -7.93 4.65 14.35
N TRP A 232 -8.81 3.80 13.82
CA TRP A 232 -8.77 2.35 14.00
C TRP A 232 -8.18 1.66 12.77
N ALA A 233 -7.20 0.80 12.97
CA ALA A 233 -6.58 -0.01 11.93
C ALA A 233 -7.61 -0.94 11.26
N GLY A 234 -8.55 -1.49 12.04
CA GLY A 234 -9.63 -2.30 11.52
C GLY A 234 -10.52 -1.56 10.52
N GLN A 235 -10.91 -0.33 10.86
CA GLN A 235 -11.68 0.55 9.96
C GLN A 235 -10.89 0.93 8.70
N GLU A 236 -9.59 1.23 8.83
CA GLU A 236 -8.75 1.56 7.68
C GLU A 236 -8.58 0.35 6.73
N LEU A 237 -8.40 -0.86 7.27
CA LEU A 237 -8.39 -2.09 6.47
C LEU A 237 -9.71 -2.31 5.74
N HIS A 238 -10.82 -2.12 6.45
CA HIS A 238 -12.15 -2.29 5.88
C HIS A 238 -12.41 -1.33 4.71
N LEU A 239 -12.14 -0.04 4.91
CA LEU A 239 -12.25 0.97 3.86
C LEU A 239 -11.29 0.71 2.68
N LEU A 240 -10.08 0.21 2.97
CA LEU A 240 -9.11 -0.15 1.93
C LEU A 240 -9.64 -1.27 1.04
N ILE A 241 -10.22 -2.33 1.61
CA ILE A 241 -10.77 -3.46 0.84
C ILE A 241 -11.94 -3.00 -0.04
N VAL A 242 -12.88 -2.22 0.51
CA VAL A 242 -14.02 -1.65 -0.24
C VAL A 242 -13.52 -0.81 -1.41
N ARG A 243 -12.63 0.15 -1.16
CA ARG A 243 -12.09 1.03 -2.20
C ARG A 243 -11.30 0.27 -3.27
N ASN A 244 -10.54 -0.74 -2.86
CA ASN A 244 -9.77 -1.56 -3.80
C ASN A 244 -10.70 -2.37 -4.71
N MET A 245 -11.81 -2.88 -4.18
CA MET A 245 -12.81 -3.61 -4.95
C MET A 245 -13.54 -2.71 -5.96
N GLU A 246 -13.94 -1.50 -5.55
CA GLU A 246 -14.53 -0.49 -6.46
C GLU A 246 -13.56 -0.12 -7.59
N LYS A 247 -12.29 0.17 -7.25
CA LYS A 247 -11.27 0.49 -8.26
C LYS A 247 -10.97 -0.66 -9.19
N LEU A 248 -11.04 -1.90 -8.70
CA LEU A 248 -10.86 -3.09 -9.52
C LEU A 248 -12.00 -3.23 -10.53
N ALA A 249 -13.24 -2.99 -10.11
CA ALA A 249 -14.42 -3.00 -10.97
C ALA A 249 -14.31 -1.94 -12.08
N ASP A 250 -14.05 -0.68 -11.69
CA ASP A 250 -13.92 0.43 -12.63
C ASP A 250 -12.75 0.25 -13.60
N SER A 251 -11.66 -0.39 -13.15
CA SER A 251 -10.53 -0.71 -14.02
C SER A 251 -10.83 -1.80 -15.03
N LEU A 252 -11.55 -2.85 -14.64
CA LEU A 252 -11.95 -3.91 -15.57
C LEU A 252 -12.82 -3.35 -16.68
N GLU A 253 -13.87 -2.61 -16.30
CA GLU A 253 -14.81 -1.99 -17.23
C GLU A 253 -14.08 -1.00 -18.14
N GLY A 254 -13.29 -0.09 -17.56
CA GLY A 254 -12.52 0.90 -18.32
C GLY A 254 -11.45 0.30 -19.23
N SER A 255 -10.80 -0.81 -18.85
CA SER A 255 -9.84 -1.51 -19.73
C SER A 255 -10.52 -2.08 -20.96
N VAL A 256 -11.70 -2.69 -20.81
CA VAL A 256 -12.42 -3.28 -21.95
C VAL A 256 -13.02 -2.19 -22.83
N GLU A 257 -13.56 -1.11 -22.24
CA GLU A 257 -14.04 0.06 -22.96
C GLU A 257 -12.91 0.73 -23.77
N ASP A 258 -11.74 0.93 -23.16
CA ASP A 258 -10.54 1.49 -23.82
C ASP A 258 -10.09 0.62 -25.03
N TYR A 259 -10.37 -0.69 -25.03
CA TYR A 259 -9.98 -1.61 -26.13
C TYR A 259 -10.91 -1.56 -27.34
N PHE A 260 -12.22 -1.40 -27.09
CA PHE A 260 -13.27 -1.49 -28.11
C PHE A 260 -13.78 -0.13 -28.60
N THR A 261 -13.41 0.98 -27.98
CA THR A 261 -13.86 2.31 -28.41
C THR A 261 -12.95 2.88 -29.51
N GLU A 262 -13.50 2.99 -30.73
CA GLU A 262 -12.89 3.69 -31.88
C GLU A 262 -13.03 5.22 -31.71
N ASP A 263 -12.03 5.90 -31.14
CA ASP A 263 -11.65 7.27 -31.55
C ASP A 263 -10.39 7.76 -30.79
N ARG A 264 -9.22 7.53 -31.39
CA ARG A 264 -8.09 8.46 -31.25
C ARG A 264 -7.85 9.10 -32.61
N ILE A 265 -8.77 9.97 -33.03
CA ILE A 265 -8.34 11.15 -33.79
C ILE A 265 -7.24 11.78 -32.94
N ALA A 266 -6.05 11.84 -33.53
CA ALA A 266 -4.80 12.19 -32.89
C ALA A 266 -4.91 13.45 -32.03
N ASP A 267 -5.01 13.27 -30.72
CA ASP A 267 -4.55 14.26 -29.75
C ASP A 267 -3.32 13.69 -29.03
N PRO A 268 -2.08 14.04 -29.46
CA PRO A 268 -0.83 13.46 -28.96
C PRO A 268 -0.55 13.73 -27.48
N LYS A 269 -1.47 14.39 -26.76
CA LYS A 269 -1.44 14.58 -25.29
C LYS A 269 -2.31 13.58 -24.51
N SER A 270 -3.10 12.74 -25.17
CA SER A 270 -4.02 11.77 -24.54
C SER A 270 -3.46 10.34 -24.48
N THR A 271 -2.17 10.15 -24.78
CA THR A 271 -1.51 8.84 -24.90
C THR A 271 -1.46 8.00 -23.61
N SER A 272 -1.92 8.52 -22.47
CA SER A 272 -2.06 7.75 -21.23
C SER A 272 -3.37 6.96 -21.22
N PRO A 273 -3.37 5.68 -20.81
CA PRO A 273 -4.59 4.96 -20.42
C PRO A 273 -5.39 5.83 -19.45
N SER A 274 -6.72 5.78 -19.53
CA SER A 274 -7.56 6.57 -18.63
C SER A 274 -7.13 6.30 -17.17
N GLN A 275 -7.10 7.31 -16.31
CA GLN A 275 -6.73 7.12 -14.90
C GLN A 275 -7.63 6.07 -14.21
N LYS A 276 -8.82 5.81 -14.78
CA LYS A 276 -9.78 4.78 -14.38
C LYS A 276 -9.31 3.36 -14.74
N SER A 277 -8.78 3.12 -15.96
CA SER A 277 -8.34 1.78 -16.39
C SER A 277 -7.08 1.28 -15.68
N GLN A 278 -6.35 2.13 -14.95
CA GLN A 278 -5.17 1.73 -14.14
C GLN A 278 -5.42 1.62 -12.63
N GLY A 279 -6.67 1.78 -12.18
CA GLY A 279 -7.06 1.66 -10.77
C GLY A 279 -6.65 0.32 -10.12
N TYR A 280 -6.66 -0.79 -10.86
CA TYR A 280 -6.26 -2.12 -10.39
C TYR A 280 -4.83 -2.17 -9.82
N LYS A 281 -3.92 -1.28 -10.24
CA LYS A 281 -2.56 -1.19 -9.71
C LYS A 281 -2.52 -0.90 -8.21
N CYS A 282 -3.53 -0.22 -7.66
CA CYS A 282 -3.59 0.01 -6.23
C CYS A 282 -3.84 -1.29 -5.44
N VAL A 283 -4.56 -2.25 -6.05
CA VAL A 283 -4.82 -3.58 -5.50
C VAL A 283 -3.55 -4.43 -5.54
N LEU A 284 -2.77 -4.34 -6.61
CA LEU A 284 -1.47 -5.05 -6.68
C LEU A 284 -0.49 -4.59 -5.60
N ASN A 285 -0.52 -3.30 -5.26
CA ASN A 285 0.38 -2.69 -4.28
C ASN A 285 -0.16 -2.70 -2.83
N SER A 286 -1.36 -3.21 -2.57
CA SER A 286 -2.00 -3.09 -1.25
C SER A 286 -1.58 -4.15 -0.23
N LYS A 287 -0.89 -5.23 -0.64
CA LYS A 287 -0.57 -6.37 0.24
C LYS A 287 0.11 -5.97 1.55
N ALA A 288 1.14 -5.11 1.48
CA ALA A 288 1.87 -4.69 2.68
C ALA A 288 0.99 -3.87 3.64
N SER A 289 0.13 -2.98 3.10
CA SER A 289 -0.85 -2.25 3.90
C SER A 289 -1.92 -3.17 4.49
N GLU A 290 -2.44 -4.13 3.72
CA GLU A 290 -3.45 -5.09 4.20
C GLU A 290 -2.90 -5.93 5.36
N ASP A 291 -1.70 -6.50 5.20
CA ASP A 291 -1.07 -7.34 6.20
C ASP A 291 -0.73 -6.57 7.49
N SER A 292 -0.23 -5.33 7.35
CA SER A 292 0.08 -4.48 8.50
C SER A 292 -1.19 -4.05 9.24
N GLN A 293 -2.23 -3.55 8.54
CA GLN A 293 -3.47 -3.14 9.19
C GLN A 293 -4.21 -4.32 9.84
N ALA A 294 -4.25 -5.49 9.19
CA ALA A 294 -4.83 -6.70 9.77
C ALA A 294 -4.11 -7.15 11.06
N ASN A 295 -2.79 -7.00 11.11
CA ASN A 295 -2.02 -7.31 12.32
C ASN A 295 -2.32 -6.31 13.44
N LEU A 296 -2.39 -5.01 13.14
CA LEU A 296 -2.68 -3.96 14.11
C LEU A 296 -4.12 -4.02 14.64
N ALA A 297 -5.09 -4.30 13.77
CA ALA A 297 -6.51 -4.40 14.12
C ALA A 297 -6.81 -5.50 15.16
N ARG A 298 -5.94 -6.52 15.28
CA ARG A 298 -6.07 -7.56 16.31
C ARG A 298 -5.78 -7.08 17.73
N TRP A 299 -5.08 -5.96 17.87
CA TRP A 299 -4.77 -5.36 19.16
C TRP A 299 -5.87 -4.42 19.64
N GLU A 300 -6.81 -4.06 18.77
CA GLU A 300 -7.83 -3.07 19.07
C GLU A 300 -8.95 -3.68 19.93
N PRO A 301 -9.48 -2.93 20.92
CA PRO A 301 -10.74 -3.27 21.55
C PRO A 301 -11.88 -3.27 20.52
N ALA A 302 -13.03 -3.83 20.89
CA ALA A 302 -14.24 -3.73 20.08
C ALA A 302 -14.61 -2.25 19.86
N HIS A 303 -14.95 -1.89 18.63
CA HIS A 303 -15.22 -0.50 18.24
C HIS A 303 -16.14 -0.44 17.02
N GLY A 304 -17.04 0.55 16.99
CA GLY A 304 -18.00 0.71 15.89
C GLY A 304 -18.82 -0.56 15.66
N ARG A 305 -18.79 -1.08 14.43
CA ARG A 305 -19.44 -2.35 14.03
C ARG A 305 -18.53 -3.57 14.17
N PHE A 306 -17.29 -3.39 14.59
CA PHE A 306 -16.34 -4.48 14.77
C PHE A 306 -16.37 -4.99 16.20
N GLY A 307 -16.98 -6.16 16.38
CA GLY A 307 -17.00 -6.87 17.65
C GLY A 307 -15.63 -7.41 18.08
N PHE A 308 -15.56 -7.91 19.31
CA PHE A 308 -14.36 -8.58 19.83
C PHE A 308 -14.01 -9.82 19.00
N ARG A 309 -12.71 -10.04 18.72
CA ARG A 309 -12.21 -11.14 17.86
C ARG A 309 -12.79 -11.15 16.44
N HIS A 310 -13.00 -9.97 15.85
CA HIS A 310 -13.38 -9.83 14.44
C HIS A 310 -12.42 -10.61 13.49
N PRO A 311 -12.92 -11.24 12.40
CA PRO A 311 -12.12 -12.13 11.55
C PRO A 311 -11.22 -11.39 10.56
N TRP A 312 -10.28 -10.58 11.05
CA TRP A 312 -9.36 -9.77 10.22
C TRP A 312 -8.54 -10.57 9.19
N SER A 313 -8.29 -11.86 9.44
CA SER A 313 -7.60 -12.72 8.47
C SER A 313 -8.41 -12.98 7.21
N GLN A 314 -9.74 -12.86 7.24
CA GLN A 314 -10.58 -13.04 6.07
C GLN A 314 -10.50 -11.83 5.13
N TYR A 315 -10.29 -10.62 5.66
CA TYR A 315 -10.01 -9.44 4.83
C TYR A 315 -8.74 -9.64 3.98
N GLN A 316 -7.70 -10.28 4.54
CA GLN A 316 -6.48 -10.61 3.79
C GLN A 316 -6.74 -11.63 2.68
N LYS A 317 -7.68 -12.57 2.89
CA LYS A 317 -8.09 -13.53 1.84
C LYS A 317 -8.89 -12.86 0.73
N VAL A 318 -9.81 -11.96 1.08
CA VAL A 318 -10.52 -11.12 0.09
C VAL A 318 -9.50 -10.29 -0.70
N GLY A 319 -8.56 -9.64 -0.03
CA GLY A 319 -7.44 -8.94 -0.67
C GLY A 319 -6.61 -9.82 -1.61
N ALA A 320 -6.33 -11.07 -1.21
CA ALA A 320 -5.65 -12.04 -2.07
C ALA A 320 -6.47 -12.40 -3.32
N ALA A 321 -7.77 -12.66 -3.18
CA ALA A 321 -8.66 -12.96 -4.31
C ALA A 321 -8.75 -11.77 -5.28
N MET A 322 -8.90 -10.55 -4.76
CA MET A 322 -8.87 -9.33 -5.58
C MET A 322 -7.54 -9.15 -6.31
N ARG A 323 -6.41 -9.48 -5.68
CA ARG A 323 -5.10 -9.43 -6.34
C ARG A 323 -4.98 -10.43 -7.48
N TYR A 324 -5.56 -11.63 -7.37
CA TYR A 324 -5.61 -12.58 -8.48
C TYR A 324 -6.39 -12.03 -9.67
N CYS A 325 -7.54 -11.38 -9.44
CA CYS A 325 -8.27 -10.67 -10.48
C CYS A 325 -7.41 -9.55 -11.09
N ALA A 326 -6.72 -8.76 -10.26
CA ALA A 326 -5.88 -7.66 -10.71
C ALA A 326 -4.68 -8.11 -11.55
N TYR A 327 -4.10 -9.29 -11.31
CA TYR A 327 -3.06 -9.85 -12.18
C TYR A 327 -3.60 -10.16 -13.59
N CYS A 328 -4.81 -10.70 -13.69
CA CYS A 328 -5.45 -10.95 -14.97
C CYS A 328 -5.81 -9.63 -15.69
N ILE A 329 -6.24 -8.60 -14.96
CA ILE A 329 -6.48 -7.26 -15.51
C ILE A 329 -5.18 -6.59 -15.97
N GLU A 330 -4.06 -6.77 -15.26
CA GLU A 330 -2.73 -6.31 -15.72
C GLU A 330 -2.36 -6.98 -17.04
N ALA A 331 -2.56 -8.30 -17.15
CA ALA A 331 -2.32 -9.02 -18.40
C ALA A 331 -3.23 -8.52 -19.53
N LEU A 332 -4.52 -8.28 -19.24
CA LEU A 332 -5.48 -7.71 -20.18
C LEU A 332 -5.05 -6.32 -20.65
N SER A 333 -4.69 -5.44 -19.72
CA SER A 333 -4.13 -4.11 -20.00
C SER A 333 -2.85 -4.19 -20.84
N GLY A 334 -1.99 -5.18 -20.60
CA GLY A 334 -0.82 -5.46 -21.44
C GLY A 334 -1.20 -5.83 -22.88
N CYS A 335 -2.23 -6.65 -23.08
CA CYS A 335 -2.75 -6.98 -24.41
C CYS A 335 -3.35 -5.76 -25.12
N ILE A 336 -4.08 -4.91 -24.39
CA ILE A 336 -4.73 -3.71 -24.93
C ILE A 336 -3.69 -2.69 -25.42
N ASN A 337 -2.62 -2.51 -24.65
CA ASN A 337 -1.55 -1.57 -24.97
C ASN A 337 -0.48 -2.13 -25.94
N SER A 338 -0.68 -3.33 -26.48
CA SER A 338 0.26 -3.96 -27.42
C SER A 338 0.20 -3.29 -28.79
N GLU A 339 1.34 -3.26 -29.49
CA GLU A 339 1.45 -2.80 -30.89
C GLU A 339 0.68 -3.73 -31.86
N ILE A 340 0.47 -4.99 -31.47
CA ILE A 340 -0.25 -5.99 -32.26
C ILE A 340 -1.70 -6.03 -31.80
N GLN A 341 -2.54 -5.17 -32.37
CA GLN A 341 -3.99 -5.18 -32.14
C GLN A 341 -4.73 -6.00 -33.21
N ALA A 342 -5.87 -6.59 -32.81
CA ALA A 342 -6.74 -7.27 -33.76
C ALA A 342 -7.36 -6.27 -34.75
N PRO A 343 -7.57 -6.65 -36.02
CA PRO A 343 -8.29 -5.83 -36.98
C PRO A 343 -9.68 -5.42 -36.47
N GLU A 344 -10.06 -4.18 -36.77
CA GLU A 344 -11.28 -3.54 -36.26
C GLU A 344 -12.58 -4.24 -36.71
N SER A 345 -12.56 -4.83 -37.91
CA SER A 345 -13.64 -5.67 -38.42
C SER A 345 -13.91 -6.90 -37.55
N ILE A 346 -12.88 -7.45 -36.90
CA ILE A 346 -12.97 -8.62 -36.02
C ILE A 346 -13.35 -8.19 -34.60
N LYS A 347 -12.85 -7.03 -34.13
CA LYS A 347 -13.20 -6.47 -32.81
C LYS A 347 -14.70 -6.24 -32.66
N LYS A 348 -15.37 -5.71 -33.69
CA LYS A 348 -16.83 -5.46 -33.68
C LYS A 348 -17.64 -6.72 -33.37
N HIS A 349 -17.16 -7.90 -33.75
CA HIS A 349 -17.88 -9.14 -33.53
C HIS A 349 -17.93 -9.58 -32.07
N LEU A 350 -16.88 -9.32 -31.30
CA LEU A 350 -16.80 -9.69 -29.88
C LEU A 350 -17.02 -8.50 -28.94
N SER A 351 -17.07 -7.27 -29.46
CA SER A 351 -17.18 -6.05 -28.66
C SER A 351 -18.38 -6.11 -27.71
N ASP A 352 -19.59 -6.33 -28.22
CA ASP A 352 -20.81 -6.34 -27.41
C ASP A 352 -20.77 -7.41 -26.31
N VAL A 353 -20.28 -8.60 -26.63
CA VAL A 353 -20.24 -9.72 -25.68
C VAL A 353 -19.16 -9.53 -24.62
N CYS A 354 -17.98 -9.01 -25.00
CA CYS A 354 -16.91 -8.66 -24.07
C CYS A 354 -17.29 -7.49 -23.16
N MET A 355 -17.95 -6.46 -23.70
CA MET A 355 -18.45 -5.31 -22.93
C MET A 355 -19.56 -5.73 -21.96
N ARG A 356 -20.48 -6.61 -22.39
CA ARG A 356 -21.49 -7.19 -21.50
C ARG A 356 -20.83 -7.97 -20.35
N LEU A 357 -19.85 -8.84 -20.65
CA LEU A 357 -19.17 -9.62 -19.63
C LEU A 357 -18.39 -8.76 -18.64
N SER A 358 -17.66 -7.74 -19.12
CA SER A 358 -16.92 -6.82 -18.25
C SER A 358 -17.84 -6.01 -17.34
N SER A 359 -19.00 -5.59 -17.86
CA SER A 359 -20.04 -4.91 -17.09
C SER A 359 -20.62 -5.82 -16.00
N GLN A 360 -20.96 -7.07 -16.32
CA GLN A 360 -21.46 -8.04 -15.32
C GLN A 360 -20.42 -8.31 -14.22
N CYS A 361 -19.15 -8.48 -14.59
CA CYS A 361 -18.05 -8.61 -13.63
C CYS A 361 -17.91 -7.37 -12.73
N SER A 362 -18.02 -6.17 -13.30
CA SER A 362 -17.99 -4.89 -12.58
C SER A 362 -19.16 -4.78 -11.60
N MET A 363 -20.37 -5.20 -11.99
CA MET A 363 -21.55 -5.23 -11.13
C MET A 363 -21.38 -6.17 -9.93
N VAL A 364 -20.87 -7.40 -10.15
CA VAL A 364 -20.57 -8.36 -9.07
C VAL A 364 -19.56 -7.78 -8.08
N LEU A 365 -18.47 -7.17 -8.57
CA LEU A 365 -17.46 -6.52 -7.71
C LEU A 365 -18.04 -5.33 -6.92
N LYS A 366 -18.86 -4.49 -7.56
CA LYS A 366 -19.51 -3.33 -6.91
C LYS A 366 -20.55 -3.75 -5.87
N ASP A 367 -21.28 -4.84 -6.11
CA ASP A 367 -22.21 -5.41 -5.16
C ASP A 367 -21.49 -5.99 -3.93
N MET A 368 -20.44 -6.80 -4.13
CA MET A 368 -19.59 -7.28 -3.03
C MET A 368 -18.98 -6.12 -2.23
N SER A 369 -18.52 -5.07 -2.91
CA SER A 369 -17.97 -3.87 -2.25
C SER A 369 -19.02 -3.20 -1.37
N SER A 370 -20.25 -3.06 -1.88
CA SER A 370 -21.38 -2.47 -1.17
C SER A 370 -21.79 -3.33 0.03
N SER A 371 -21.82 -4.66 -0.13
CA SER A 371 -22.06 -5.64 0.93
C SER A 371 -21.04 -5.51 2.07
N ILE A 372 -19.74 -5.49 1.74
CA ILE A 372 -18.67 -5.26 2.73
C ILE A 372 -18.86 -3.90 3.40
N LYS A 373 -18.99 -2.82 2.63
CA LYS A 373 -19.11 -1.44 3.14
C LYS A 373 -20.29 -1.28 4.10
N ALA A 374 -21.42 -1.92 3.81
CA ALA A 374 -22.60 -1.92 4.66
C ALA A 374 -22.49 -2.91 5.84
N MET A 375 -21.58 -3.89 5.77
CA MET A 375 -21.53 -5.09 6.61
C MET A 375 -22.86 -5.86 6.60
N ARG A 376 -23.48 -5.95 5.43
CA ARG A 376 -24.76 -6.63 5.20
C ARG A 376 -24.59 -7.63 4.09
N ARG A 377 -25.29 -8.76 4.18
CA ARG A 377 -25.28 -9.73 3.07
C ARG A 377 -25.97 -9.14 1.84
N SER A 378 -25.44 -9.46 0.66
CA SER A 378 -26.10 -9.10 -0.60
C SER A 378 -27.34 -9.98 -0.80
N GLN A 379 -28.42 -9.38 -1.30
CA GLN A 379 -29.64 -10.10 -1.67
C GLN A 379 -29.61 -10.64 -3.10
N GLY A 380 -28.76 -10.06 -3.96
CA GLY A 380 -28.78 -10.29 -5.40
C GLY A 380 -27.49 -10.89 -5.96
N ILE A 381 -26.49 -11.19 -5.12
CA ILE A 381 -25.19 -11.66 -5.59
C ILE A 381 -25.30 -12.95 -6.40
N ASP A 382 -26.17 -13.88 -6.01
CA ASP A 382 -26.36 -15.15 -6.73
C ASP A 382 -26.93 -14.92 -8.14
N LEU A 383 -27.85 -13.95 -8.29
CA LEU A 383 -28.39 -13.55 -9.58
C LEU A 383 -27.32 -12.88 -10.45
N LEU A 384 -26.54 -11.96 -9.88
CA LEU A 384 -25.45 -11.30 -10.60
C LEU A 384 -24.37 -12.29 -11.05
N VAL A 385 -24.07 -13.29 -10.23
CA VAL A 385 -23.13 -14.38 -10.59
C VAL A 385 -23.72 -15.26 -11.70
N ALA A 386 -25.04 -15.53 -11.68
CA ALA A 386 -25.70 -16.25 -12.76
C ALA A 386 -25.64 -15.46 -14.08
N ASP A 387 -25.95 -14.16 -14.07
CA ASP A 387 -25.89 -13.27 -15.24
C ASP A 387 -24.46 -13.16 -15.80
N MET A 388 -23.46 -13.10 -14.92
CA MET A 388 -22.04 -13.13 -15.31
C MET A 388 -21.69 -14.46 -15.99
N ASN A 389 -22.14 -15.59 -15.45
CA ASN A 389 -21.90 -16.91 -16.03
C ASN A 389 -22.60 -17.12 -17.37
N GLU A 390 -23.80 -16.57 -17.54
CA GLU A 390 -24.48 -16.51 -18.84
C GLU A 390 -23.64 -15.72 -19.86
N ALA A 391 -23.14 -14.54 -19.49
CA ALA A 391 -22.28 -13.75 -20.36
C ALA A 391 -20.95 -14.46 -20.72
N VAL A 392 -20.40 -15.29 -19.81
CA VAL A 392 -19.25 -16.15 -20.10
C VAL A 392 -19.61 -17.20 -21.17
N GLN A 393 -20.78 -17.84 -21.06
CA GLN A 393 -21.23 -18.84 -22.03
C GLN A 393 -21.47 -18.22 -23.42
N ASP A 394 -22.01 -17.00 -23.47
CA ASP A 394 -22.18 -16.25 -24.70
C ASP A 394 -20.82 -15.93 -25.35
N LEU A 395 -19.85 -15.49 -24.56
CA LEU A 395 -18.49 -15.20 -25.06
C LEU A 395 -17.80 -16.46 -25.59
N GLN A 396 -17.93 -17.59 -24.88
CA GLN A 396 -17.41 -18.88 -25.34
C GLN A 396 -18.07 -19.34 -26.64
N SER A 397 -19.37 -19.09 -26.79
CA SER A 397 -20.12 -19.44 -28.01
C SER A 397 -19.70 -18.56 -29.18
N ALA A 398 -19.52 -17.24 -28.97
CA ALA A 398 -19.00 -16.31 -29.97
C ALA A 398 -17.57 -16.68 -30.40
N LEU A 399 -16.69 -17.03 -29.45
CA LEU A 399 -15.33 -17.51 -29.74
C LEU A 399 -15.32 -18.79 -30.60
N LYS A 400 -16.24 -19.72 -30.35
CA LYS A 400 -16.36 -20.95 -31.15
C LYS A 400 -16.87 -20.68 -32.57
N ALA A 401 -17.73 -19.68 -32.74
CA ALA A 401 -18.26 -19.28 -34.05
C ALA A 401 -17.26 -18.45 -34.88
N LEU A 402 -16.28 -17.80 -34.23
CA LEU A 402 -15.33 -16.88 -34.83
C LEU A 402 -14.58 -17.46 -36.06
N PRO A 403 -14.01 -18.70 -36.04
CA PRO A 403 -13.31 -19.25 -37.20
C PRO A 403 -14.22 -19.41 -38.43
N SER A 404 -15.46 -19.84 -38.22
CA SER A 404 -16.44 -20.02 -39.31
C SER A 404 -16.83 -18.70 -39.97
N GLN A 405 -16.90 -17.62 -39.20
CA GLN A 405 -17.24 -16.29 -39.71
C GLN A 405 -16.08 -15.59 -40.41
N LEU A 406 -14.84 -15.80 -39.94
CA LEU A 406 -13.64 -15.32 -40.64
C LEU A 406 -13.47 -15.96 -42.03
N ILE A 407 -13.92 -17.21 -42.19
CA ILE A 407 -13.92 -17.91 -43.48
C ILE A 407 -15.04 -17.39 -44.41
N GLN A 408 -16.21 -17.03 -43.90
CA GLN A 408 -17.31 -16.48 -44.72
C GLN A 408 -17.07 -15.04 -45.18
N GLY A 409 -16.41 -14.19 -44.38
CA GLY A 409 -16.11 -12.80 -44.73
C GLY A 409 -15.16 -12.61 -45.91
N THR A 410 -14.41 -13.66 -46.30
CA THR A 410 -13.51 -13.64 -47.46
C THR A 410 -14.18 -14.07 -48.78
N ALA A 411 -15.45 -14.50 -48.73
CA ALA A 411 -16.20 -14.98 -49.88
C ALA A 411 -17.41 -14.07 -50.18
N SER A 412 -17.19 -12.91 -50.81
CA SER A 412 -18.25 -12.19 -51.55
C SER A 412 -17.77 -11.86 -52.99
N PRO A 413 -18.68 -11.81 -53.98
CA PRO A 413 -18.35 -12.18 -55.37
C PRO A 413 -17.95 -10.97 -56.23
N GLN A 414 -16.72 -10.96 -56.74
CA GLN A 414 -16.39 -10.25 -57.97
C GLN A 414 -16.46 -11.22 -59.16
N ARG A 415 -17.31 -10.88 -60.13
CA ARG A 415 -17.52 -11.58 -61.41
C ARG A 415 -16.28 -11.55 -62.31
N GLU A 416 -16.01 -12.72 -62.90
CA GLU A 416 -15.36 -13.01 -64.20
C GLU A 416 -13.87 -12.60 -64.36
N ALA A 417 -12.92 -13.42 -64.85
CA ALA A 417 -12.98 -14.61 -65.70
C ALA A 417 -11.72 -15.52 -65.58
N ALA A 418 -11.94 -16.82 -65.81
CA ALA A 418 -11.11 -17.87 -66.44
C ALA A 418 -9.67 -18.25 -65.98
N SER A 419 -9.54 -19.58 -65.87
CA SER A 419 -8.41 -20.52 -66.10
C SER A 419 -7.39 -20.82 -64.97
N ASP A 420 -7.56 -22.04 -64.43
CA ASP A 420 -6.58 -23.09 -64.14
C ASP A 420 -5.20 -22.74 -63.54
N GLU A 421 -4.97 -23.10 -62.27
CA GLU A 421 -4.15 -24.26 -61.88
C GLU A 421 -4.08 -24.46 -60.35
N LYS A 422 -3.75 -25.70 -59.97
CA LYS A 422 -3.81 -26.29 -58.64
C LYS A 422 -2.80 -25.72 -57.62
N HIS A 423 -3.19 -25.88 -56.34
CA HIS A 423 -2.36 -25.94 -55.12
C HIS A 423 -2.11 -24.63 -54.34
N SER A 424 -3.09 -24.17 -53.53
CA SER A 424 -2.82 -23.19 -52.45
C SER A 424 -3.92 -23.09 -51.36
N ILE A 425 -4.54 -24.19 -50.91
CA ILE A 425 -5.65 -24.11 -49.92
C ILE A 425 -5.17 -24.09 -48.44
N SER A 426 -3.88 -24.30 -48.15
CA SER A 426 -3.40 -24.39 -46.75
C SER A 426 -2.78 -23.11 -46.16
N VAL A 427 -2.53 -22.06 -46.96
CA VAL A 427 -1.77 -20.86 -46.52
C VAL A 427 -2.69 -19.69 -46.17
N THR A 428 -3.91 -19.65 -46.69
CA THR A 428 -4.86 -18.54 -46.53
C THR A 428 -5.74 -18.65 -45.27
N ALA A 429 -5.92 -19.83 -44.68
CA ALA A 429 -6.70 -20.01 -43.45
C ALA A 429 -5.89 -19.76 -42.16
N THR A 430 -4.55 -19.78 -42.25
CA THR A 430 -3.63 -19.55 -41.12
C THR A 430 -3.38 -18.06 -40.84
N LEU A 431 -3.46 -17.20 -41.85
CA LEU A 431 -3.27 -15.74 -41.72
C LEU A 431 -4.39 -15.03 -40.92
N PRO A 432 -5.70 -15.31 -41.13
CA PRO A 432 -6.80 -14.68 -40.37
C PRO A 432 -6.84 -15.08 -38.89
N LEU A 433 -6.34 -16.29 -38.56
CA LEU A 433 -6.32 -16.79 -37.18
C LEU A 433 -5.22 -16.12 -36.35
N MET A 434 -4.06 -15.84 -36.96
CA MET A 434 -2.99 -15.07 -36.29
C MET A 434 -3.42 -13.64 -35.99
N GLU A 435 -4.19 -13.01 -36.88
CA GLU A 435 -4.73 -11.66 -36.69
C GLU A 435 -5.82 -11.60 -35.60
N ALA A 436 -6.55 -12.71 -35.38
CA ALA A 436 -7.55 -12.82 -34.32
C ALA A 436 -6.95 -13.18 -32.94
N LEU A 437 -5.68 -13.58 -32.86
CA LEU A 437 -5.04 -14.05 -31.63
C LEU A 437 -5.08 -13.04 -30.46
N PRO A 438 -4.83 -11.72 -30.67
CA PRO A 438 -4.95 -10.74 -29.60
C PRO A 438 -6.38 -10.67 -29.03
N LEU A 439 -7.39 -10.74 -29.90
CA LEU A 439 -8.80 -10.70 -29.50
C LEU A 439 -9.21 -11.97 -28.75
N ILE A 440 -8.75 -13.14 -29.20
CA ILE A 440 -8.95 -14.43 -28.50
C ILE A 440 -8.30 -14.39 -27.11
N THR A 441 -7.11 -13.78 -27.00
CA THR A 441 -6.40 -13.61 -25.74
C THR A 441 -7.17 -12.69 -24.78
N VAL A 442 -7.66 -11.55 -25.26
CA VAL A 442 -8.52 -10.63 -24.49
C VAL A 442 -9.76 -11.35 -23.98
N ALA A 443 -10.47 -12.07 -24.85
CA ALA A 443 -11.68 -12.80 -24.46
C ALA A 443 -11.37 -13.92 -23.45
N SER A 444 -10.27 -14.64 -23.63
CA SER A 444 -9.82 -15.68 -22.69
C SER A 444 -9.47 -15.10 -21.30
N LEU A 445 -8.84 -13.93 -21.27
CA LEU A 445 -8.54 -13.22 -20.03
C LEU A 445 -9.82 -12.74 -19.34
N LEU A 446 -10.85 -12.31 -20.06
CA LEU A 446 -12.15 -11.95 -19.46
C LEU A 446 -12.87 -13.15 -18.83
N ILE A 447 -12.83 -14.31 -19.49
CA ILE A 447 -13.35 -15.56 -18.92
C ILE A 447 -12.58 -15.92 -17.64
N GLU A 448 -11.26 -15.83 -17.67
CA GLU A 448 -10.42 -16.08 -16.49
C GLU A 448 -10.71 -15.10 -15.35
N ILE A 449 -10.86 -13.80 -15.65
CA ILE A 449 -11.24 -12.76 -14.67
C ILE A 449 -12.57 -13.11 -14.00
N SER A 450 -13.56 -13.55 -14.78
CA SER A 450 -14.88 -13.95 -14.28
C SER A 450 -14.75 -15.10 -13.27
N SER A 451 -13.95 -16.13 -13.58
CA SER A 451 -13.65 -17.22 -12.65
C SER A 451 -12.93 -16.74 -11.38
N ARG A 452 -12.00 -15.78 -11.48
CA ARG A 452 -11.34 -15.20 -10.30
C ARG A 452 -12.31 -14.39 -9.43
N ILE A 453 -13.29 -13.73 -10.03
CA ILE A 453 -14.34 -13.00 -9.31
C ILE A 453 -15.22 -13.97 -8.51
N GLU A 454 -15.59 -15.13 -9.04
CA GLU A 454 -16.29 -16.17 -8.25
C GLU A 454 -15.48 -16.60 -7.02
N GLY A 455 -14.16 -16.73 -7.18
CA GLY A 455 -13.26 -16.97 -6.04
C GLY A 455 -13.30 -15.84 -5.00
N ALA A 456 -13.44 -14.60 -5.44
CA ALA A 456 -13.63 -13.45 -4.55
C ALA A 456 -15.01 -13.47 -3.86
N VAL A 457 -16.09 -13.84 -4.57
CA VAL A 457 -17.44 -14.02 -4.01
C VAL A 457 -17.40 -15.01 -2.84
N ASN A 458 -16.80 -16.17 -3.03
CA ASN A 458 -16.64 -17.18 -1.97
C ASN A 458 -15.87 -16.66 -0.75
N ALA A 459 -14.83 -15.85 -0.98
CA ALA A 459 -14.05 -15.24 0.09
C ALA A 459 -14.86 -14.18 0.87
N VAL A 460 -15.67 -13.37 0.16
CA VAL A 460 -16.56 -12.36 0.76
C VAL A 460 -17.69 -13.02 1.53
N GLU A 461 -18.30 -14.08 1.00
CA GLU A 461 -19.35 -14.83 1.70
C GLU A 461 -18.80 -15.48 2.99
N THR A 462 -17.59 -16.05 2.92
CA THR A 462 -16.90 -16.58 4.11
C THR A 462 -16.63 -15.48 5.14
N LEU A 463 -16.19 -14.30 4.70
CA LEU A 463 -16.03 -13.14 5.56
C LEU A 463 -17.37 -12.74 6.19
N ALA A 464 -18.43 -12.58 5.39
CA ALA A 464 -19.75 -12.17 5.85
C ALA A 464 -20.33 -13.13 6.89
N ARG A 465 -20.19 -14.44 6.68
CA ARG A 465 -20.60 -15.48 7.63
C ARG A 465 -19.83 -15.40 8.95
N LEU A 466 -18.51 -15.27 8.91
CA LEU A 466 -17.67 -15.24 10.11
C LEU A 466 -17.75 -13.90 10.86
N ALA A 467 -17.95 -12.81 10.13
CA ALA A 467 -18.11 -11.46 10.67
C ALA A 467 -19.55 -11.19 11.12
N LYS A 468 -20.48 -12.12 10.88
CA LYS A 468 -21.92 -11.99 11.17
C LYS A 468 -22.51 -10.73 10.55
N PHE A 469 -22.33 -10.57 9.25
CA PHE A 469 -23.02 -9.51 8.50
C PHE A 469 -24.52 -9.66 8.68
N ASP A 470 -25.23 -8.55 8.82
CA ASP A 470 -26.66 -8.57 9.05
C ASP A 470 -27.36 -9.14 7.81
N ASP A 471 -28.36 -10.01 8.06
CA ASP A 471 -29.24 -10.48 7.01
C ASP A 471 -30.35 -9.44 6.80
N PRO A 472 -30.61 -8.99 5.57
CA PRO A 472 -31.59 -7.95 5.32
C PRO A 472 -33.04 -8.37 5.63
N THR A 473 -33.28 -9.67 5.85
CA THR A 473 -34.59 -10.19 6.29
C THR A 473 -34.84 -10.01 7.79
N ASP A 474 -33.80 -9.78 8.60
CA ASP A 474 -33.94 -9.55 10.04
C ASP A 474 -34.46 -8.12 10.33
N ASP A 475 -34.08 -7.14 9.50
CA ASP A 475 -34.62 -5.77 9.56
C ASP A 475 -36.09 -5.73 9.15
N GLU A 476 -36.51 -6.43 8.09
CA GLU A 476 -37.92 -6.52 7.69
C GLU A 476 -38.81 -7.19 8.76
N LYS A 477 -38.30 -8.21 9.45
CA LYS A 477 -39.03 -8.86 10.56
C LYS A 477 -39.14 -7.94 11.76
N SER A 478 -38.09 -7.20 12.09
CA SER A 478 -38.07 -6.21 13.17
C SER A 478 -39.04 -5.05 12.89
N GLU A 479 -39.05 -4.52 11.66
CA GLU A 479 -39.98 -3.47 11.25
C GLU A 479 -41.43 -3.97 11.19
N LYS A 480 -41.68 -5.17 10.67
CA LYS A 480 -43.02 -5.79 10.69
C LYS A 480 -43.51 -6.02 12.12
N MET A 481 -42.66 -6.50 13.02
CA MET A 481 -43.01 -6.72 14.43
C MET A 481 -43.31 -5.40 15.16
N ASN A 482 -42.53 -4.35 14.90
CA ASN A 482 -42.75 -3.02 15.49
C ASN A 482 -44.03 -2.35 14.95
N ASN A 483 -44.35 -2.55 13.67
CA ASN A 483 -45.58 -2.03 13.07
C ASN A 483 -46.83 -2.79 13.57
N ILE A 484 -46.73 -4.10 13.79
CA ILE A 484 -47.80 -4.89 14.42
C ILE A 484 -48.00 -4.45 15.87
N SER A 485 -46.91 -4.29 16.65
CA SER A 485 -46.99 -3.82 18.04
C SER A 485 -47.58 -2.42 18.16
N ASN A 486 -47.24 -1.50 17.27
CA ASN A 486 -47.84 -0.16 17.25
C ASN A 486 -49.31 -0.19 16.83
N SER A 487 -49.70 -1.07 15.91
CA SER A 487 -51.09 -1.22 15.49
C SER A 487 -51.96 -1.82 16.60
N GLU A 488 -51.45 -2.79 17.36
CA GLU A 488 -52.13 -3.37 18.53
C GLU A 488 -52.30 -2.36 19.66
N LYS A 489 -51.31 -1.47 19.87
CA LYS A 489 -51.44 -0.36 20.84
C LYS A 489 -52.52 0.64 20.44
N VAL A 490 -52.59 1.01 19.16
CA VAL A 490 -53.62 1.93 18.66
C VAL A 490 -55.02 1.31 18.75
N LEU A 491 -55.16 -0.01 18.59
CA LEU A 491 -56.42 -0.74 18.75
C LEU A 491 -56.84 -0.93 20.22
N GLN A 492 -55.94 -0.77 21.19
CA GLN A 492 -56.28 -0.80 22.62
C GLN A 492 -56.64 0.59 23.20
N GLU A 493 -56.35 1.67 22.46
CA GLU A 493 -56.67 3.05 22.84
C GLU A 493 -57.98 3.60 22.23
N VAL A 494 -58.69 2.79 21.43
CA VAL A 494 -60.04 3.04 20.90
C VAL A 494 -61.04 2.11 21.59
#